data_AF-A0A124I487-F1
#
_entry.id   AF-A0A124I487-F1
#
_cell.length_a   1.000
_cell.length_b   1.000
_cell.length_c   1.000
_cell.angle_alpha   90.00
_cell.angle_beta   90.00
_cell.angle_gamma   90.00
#
_symmetry.space_group_name_H-M   'P 1'
#
loop_
_entity.id
_entity.type
_entity.pdbx_description
1 polymer ?
#
loop_
_entity_poly.entity_id
_entity_poly.type
_entity_poly.pdbx_seq_one_letter_code
_entity_poly.pdbx_strand_id
1 'polypeptide(L)'
;MAVEAEVLHELHRLRTCVPQLRGALAASADGLVLARDMPDVEAEALAALTAAALGVGRRMADLATRGEFRELLVRGAGGYVATYAAGPSAVLTLLADDRVNVGRLHLEGRRSGTRIAELMATDATPERPRLPDGPPPPALPPRTLGSLPLRIPPQSRYGS
;
A
#
# COMPACT_ATOMS: atom_id res chain seq x y z
N MET A 1 14.58 4.85 4.29
CA MET A 1 15.21 5.77 5.28
C MET A 1 14.46 7.10 5.39
N ALA A 2 14.22 7.84 4.30
CA ALA A 2 13.49 9.11 4.40
C ALA A 2 12.04 8.92 4.87
N VAL A 3 11.32 7.96 4.28
CA VAL A 3 9.90 7.79 4.58
C VAL A 3 9.63 7.22 5.98
N GLU A 4 10.49 6.33 6.48
CA GLU A 4 10.42 5.88 7.88
C GLU A 4 10.48 7.07 8.86
N ALA A 5 11.41 8.02 8.63
CA ALA A 5 11.55 9.20 9.49
C ALA A 5 10.31 10.12 9.41
N GLU A 6 9.73 10.29 8.23
CA GLU A 6 8.51 11.09 8.02
C GLU A 6 7.28 10.43 8.67
N VAL A 7 7.15 9.11 8.54
CA VAL A 7 6.09 8.36 9.21
C VAL A 7 6.25 8.46 10.72
N LEU A 8 7.47 8.28 11.25
CA LEU A 8 7.75 8.43 12.68
C LEU A 8 7.42 9.85 13.19
N HIS A 9 7.74 10.88 12.40
CA HIS A 9 7.36 12.26 12.72
C HIS A 9 5.84 12.43 12.83
N GLU A 10 5.08 11.81 11.92
CA GLU A 10 3.61 11.82 11.98
C GLU A 10 3.07 11.07 13.21
N LEU A 11 3.71 9.98 13.64
CA LEU A 11 3.35 9.27 14.89
C LEU A 11 3.59 10.14 16.13
N HIS A 12 4.73 10.85 16.19
CA HIS A 12 4.98 11.81 17.27
C HIS A 12 3.96 12.94 17.28
N ARG A 13 3.56 13.44 16.10
CA ARG A 13 2.49 14.44 15.99
C ARG A 13 1.19 13.91 16.57
N LEU A 14 0.79 12.68 16.25
CA LEU A 14 -0.40 12.03 16.83
C LEU A 14 -0.37 12.01 18.36
N ARG A 15 0.77 11.66 18.96
CA ARG A 15 0.95 11.65 20.42
C ARG A 15 0.73 13.02 21.07
N THR A 16 1.06 14.11 20.37
CA THR A 16 0.76 15.47 20.85
C THR A 16 -0.69 15.87 20.64
N CYS A 17 -1.31 15.39 19.55
CA CYS A 17 -2.70 15.70 19.22
C CYS A 17 -3.73 14.84 19.95
N VAL A 18 -3.35 13.72 20.58
CA VAL A 18 -4.24 12.85 21.35
C VAL A 18 -3.57 12.54 22.70
N PRO A 19 -3.86 13.31 23.78
CA PRO A 19 -3.13 13.18 25.04
C PRO A 19 -3.18 11.78 25.69
N GLN A 20 -4.29 11.08 25.48
CA GLN A 20 -4.55 9.73 26.00
C GLN A 20 -3.98 8.59 25.14
N LEU A 21 -3.33 8.91 24.01
CA LEU A 21 -2.71 7.92 23.14
C LEU A 21 -1.47 7.36 23.83
N ARG A 22 -1.40 6.06 24.10
CA ARG A 22 -0.25 5.41 24.76
C ARG A 22 0.77 4.85 23.78
N GLY A 23 0.36 4.57 22.55
CA GLY A 23 1.26 4.10 21.51
C GLY A 23 0.68 4.24 20.12
N ALA A 24 1.55 4.29 19.12
CA ALA A 24 1.21 4.33 17.71
C ALA A 24 2.15 3.45 16.89
N LEU A 25 1.59 2.74 15.90
CA LEU A 25 2.27 1.82 15.01
C LEU A 25 1.86 2.13 13.58
N ALA A 26 2.83 2.33 12.69
CA ALA A 26 2.61 2.18 11.26
C ALA A 26 3.21 0.84 10.82
N ALA A 27 2.42 0.04 10.11
CA ALA A 27 2.84 -1.24 9.57
C ALA A 27 2.40 -1.38 8.10
N SER A 28 3.06 -2.26 7.35
CA SER A 28 2.60 -2.65 6.03
C SER A 28 1.35 -3.52 6.13
N ALA A 29 0.62 -3.64 5.03
CA ALA A 29 -0.53 -4.55 4.93
C ALA A 29 -0.17 -6.03 5.16
N ASP A 30 1.12 -6.38 5.04
CA ASP A 30 1.67 -7.72 5.29
C ASP A 30 2.19 -7.92 6.72
N GLY A 31 2.10 -6.89 7.57
CA GLY A 31 2.47 -6.98 9.00
C GLY A 31 3.93 -6.67 9.30
N LEU A 32 4.63 -5.96 8.41
CA LEU A 32 5.99 -5.46 8.68
C LEU A 32 5.93 -4.08 9.32
N VAL A 33 6.72 -3.84 10.37
CA VAL A 33 6.79 -2.54 11.03
C VAL A 33 7.44 -1.51 10.10
N LEU A 34 6.75 -0.38 9.89
CA LEU A 34 7.28 0.77 9.14
C LEU A 34 7.87 1.82 10.07
N ALA A 35 7.15 2.13 11.16
CA ALA A 35 7.60 3.01 12.22
C ALA A 35 6.78 2.74 13.49
N ARG A 36 7.35 3.02 14.66
CA ARG A 36 6.67 2.85 15.95
C ARG A 36 7.00 3.94 16.94
N ASP A 37 6.01 4.32 17.73
CA ASP A 37 6.14 5.14 18.93
C ASP A 37 5.26 4.51 20.01
N MET A 38 5.78 3.48 20.68
CA MET A 38 5.09 2.81 21.78
C MET A 38 6.11 2.22 22.76
N PRO A 39 5.96 2.46 24.07
CA PRO A 39 6.66 1.70 25.10
C PRO A 39 5.92 0.40 25.41
N ASP A 40 6.65 -0.62 25.83
CA ASP A 40 6.11 -1.82 26.51
C ASP A 40 5.21 -2.74 25.66
N VAL A 41 5.26 -2.66 24.32
CA VAL A 41 4.54 -3.55 23.41
C VAL A 41 5.47 -4.09 22.31
N GLU A 42 5.38 -5.38 22.03
CA GLU A 42 6.07 -6.01 20.90
C GLU A 42 5.44 -5.56 19.58
N ALA A 43 6.06 -4.56 18.95
CA ALA A 43 5.56 -3.92 17.73
C ALA A 43 5.40 -4.90 16.56
N GLU A 44 6.31 -5.87 16.46
CA GLU A 44 6.34 -6.90 15.42
C GLU A 44 5.11 -7.82 15.54
N ALA A 45 4.79 -8.26 16.76
CA ALA A 45 3.60 -9.06 17.03
C ALA A 45 2.32 -8.24 16.78
N LEU A 46 2.28 -6.98 17.22
CA LEU A 46 1.14 -6.09 17.00
C LEU A 46 0.93 -5.78 15.51
N ALA A 47 2.00 -5.63 14.72
CA ALA A 47 1.94 -5.43 13.27
C ALA A 47 1.33 -6.64 12.56
N ALA A 48 1.79 -7.85 12.88
CA ALA A 48 1.25 -9.09 12.33
C ALA A 48 -0.25 -9.26 12.66
N LEU A 49 -0.63 -9.04 13.92
CA LEU A 49 -2.03 -9.10 14.34
C LEU A 49 -2.90 -8.04 13.68
N THR A 50 -2.37 -6.83 13.52
CA THR A 50 -3.05 -5.74 12.80
C THR A 50 -3.29 -6.10 11.34
N ALA A 51 -2.29 -6.66 10.65
CA ALA A 51 -2.42 -7.10 9.26
C ALA A 51 -3.47 -8.21 9.10
N ALA A 52 -3.48 -9.18 10.02
CA ALA A 52 -4.52 -10.21 10.05
C ALA A 52 -5.92 -9.60 10.29
N ALA A 53 -6.04 -8.68 11.25
CA ALA A 53 -7.29 -7.99 11.56
C ALA A 53 -7.79 -7.12 10.38
N LEU A 54 -6.88 -6.47 9.65
CA LEU A 54 -7.18 -5.74 8.42
C LEU A 54 -7.76 -6.66 7.35
N GLY A 55 -7.16 -7.84 7.14
CA GLY A 55 -7.67 -8.84 6.18
C GLY A 55 -9.08 -9.31 6.55
N VAL A 56 -9.32 -9.61 7.83
CA VAL A 56 -10.65 -9.97 8.35
C VAL A 56 -11.63 -8.81 8.17
N GLY A 57 -11.24 -7.59 8.56
CA GLY A 57 -12.07 -6.39 8.47
C GLY A 57 -12.49 -6.05 7.04
N ARG A 58 -11.56 -6.14 6.07
CA ARG A 58 -11.85 -6.00 4.64
C ARG A 58 -12.89 -7.01 4.19
N ARG A 59 -12.66 -8.30 4.48
CA ARG A 59 -13.60 -9.37 4.11
C ARG A 59 -14.98 -9.20 4.77
N MET A 60 -15.04 -8.77 6.02
CA MET A 60 -16.30 -8.47 6.70
C MET A 60 -17.04 -7.30 6.05
N ALA A 61 -16.35 -6.22 5.71
CA ALA A 61 -16.94 -5.05 5.06
C ALA A 61 -17.49 -5.41 3.67
N ASP A 62 -16.74 -6.20 2.90
CA ASP A 62 -17.16 -6.70 1.59
C ASP A 62 -18.42 -7.57 1.71
N LEU A 63 -18.40 -8.58 2.59
CA LEU A 63 -19.54 -9.49 2.80
C LEU A 63 -20.77 -8.75 3.33
N ALA A 64 -20.59 -7.74 4.18
CA ALA A 64 -21.68 -6.92 4.69
C ALA A 64 -22.14 -5.83 3.70
N THR A 65 -21.54 -5.76 2.51
CA THR A 65 -21.85 -4.75 1.48
C THR A 65 -21.69 -3.32 2.01
N ARG A 66 -20.67 -3.10 2.85
CA ARG A 66 -20.34 -1.77 3.43
C ARG A 66 -19.23 -1.03 2.66
N GLY A 67 -18.69 -1.66 1.62
CA GLY A 67 -17.61 -1.10 0.81
C GLY A 67 -16.24 -1.26 1.48
N GLU A 68 -15.32 -0.36 1.17
CA GLU A 68 -13.94 -0.44 1.62
C GLU A 68 -13.81 -0.35 3.15
N PHE A 69 -12.94 -1.19 3.71
CA PHE A 69 -12.51 -1.07 5.10
C PHE A 69 -11.90 0.31 5.36
N ARG A 70 -12.41 0.99 6.39
CA ARG A 70 -11.90 2.29 6.84
C ARG A 70 -11.12 2.17 8.14
N GLU A 71 -11.72 1.52 9.13
CA GLU A 71 -11.16 1.42 10.48
C GLU A 71 -11.78 0.27 11.26
N LEU A 72 -11.08 -0.18 12.30
CA LEU A 72 -11.50 -1.15 13.30
C LEU A 72 -11.21 -0.58 14.68
N LEU A 73 -12.17 -0.68 15.60
CA LEU A 73 -11.98 -0.28 17.00
C LEU A 73 -12.26 -1.48 17.91
N VAL A 74 -11.28 -1.85 18.72
CA VAL A 74 -11.39 -2.87 19.76
C VAL A 74 -11.32 -2.18 21.11
N ARG A 75 -12.34 -2.38 21.95
CA ARG A 75 -12.34 -1.91 23.34
C ARG A 75 -12.04 -3.07 24.28
N GLY A 76 -10.96 -2.95 25.05
CA GLY A 76 -10.61 -3.85 26.13
C GLY A 76 -10.81 -3.20 27.50
N ALA A 77 -10.55 -3.96 28.56
CA ALA A 77 -10.62 -3.44 29.93
C ALA A 77 -9.59 -2.31 30.20
N GLY A 78 -8.45 -2.33 29.50
CA GLY A 78 -7.38 -1.34 29.66
C GLY A 78 -7.42 -0.15 28.70
N GLY A 79 -8.42 -0.06 27.82
CA GLY A 79 -8.52 1.00 26.82
C GLY A 79 -8.88 0.50 25.44
N TYR A 80 -8.33 1.14 24.40
CA TYR A 80 -8.69 0.90 23.01
C TYR A 80 -7.49 0.55 22.14
N VAL A 81 -7.73 -0.32 21.18
CA VAL A 81 -6.87 -0.54 20.01
C VAL A 81 -7.68 -0.08 18.79
N ALA A 82 -7.20 0.95 18.09
CA ALA A 82 -7.86 1.51 16.92
C ALA A 82 -6.95 1.37 15.71
N THR A 83 -7.43 0.71 14.66
CA THR A 83 -6.69 0.45 13.44
C THR A 83 -7.35 1.20 12.29
N TYR A 84 -6.58 1.94 11.51
CA TYR A 84 -7.04 2.77 10.39
C TYR A 84 -6.32 2.35 9.12
N ALA A 85 -7.06 2.27 8.01
CA ALA A 85 -6.44 2.08 6.70
C ALA A 85 -5.53 3.27 6.38
N ALA A 86 -4.29 3.00 5.97
CA ALA A 86 -3.32 4.00 5.54
C ALA A 86 -2.93 3.73 4.07
N GLY A 87 -3.94 3.78 3.20
CA GLY A 87 -3.78 3.44 1.78
C GLY A 87 -3.83 1.93 1.52
N PRO A 88 -3.38 1.47 0.34
CA PRO A 88 -3.45 0.06 -0.04
C PRO A 88 -2.40 -0.79 0.69
N SER A 89 -1.24 -0.21 0.99
CA SER A 89 -0.02 -0.93 1.39
C SER A 89 0.32 -0.79 2.87
N ALA A 90 -0.39 0.06 3.62
CA ALA A 90 -0.07 0.34 5.01
C ALA A 90 -1.32 0.47 5.90
N VAL A 91 -1.07 0.38 7.20
CA VAL A 91 -2.06 0.44 8.25
C VAL A 91 -1.50 1.17 9.48
N LEU A 92 -2.34 1.99 10.12
CA LEU A 92 -2.01 2.72 11.34
C LEU A 92 -2.77 2.10 12.51
N THR A 93 -2.06 1.61 13.53
CA THR A 93 -2.66 1.13 14.79
C THR A 93 -2.31 2.07 15.94
N LEU A 94 -3.33 2.44 16.70
CA LEU A 94 -3.26 3.34 17.84
C LEU A 94 -3.70 2.60 19.11
N LEU A 95 -2.92 2.77 20.18
CA LEU A 95 -3.24 2.29 21.52
C LEU A 95 -3.62 3.47 22.38
N ALA A 96 -4.81 3.46 22.98
CA ALA A 96 -5.29 4.56 23.81
C ALA A 96 -5.86 4.06 25.13
N ASP A 97 -5.82 4.90 26.16
CA ASP A 97 -6.44 4.58 27.45
C ASP A 97 -7.98 4.56 27.39
N ASP A 98 -8.62 4.11 28.46
CA ASP A 98 -10.08 3.97 28.56
C ASP A 98 -10.85 5.30 28.54
N ARG A 99 -10.19 6.40 28.91
CA ARG A 99 -10.72 7.76 29.00
C ARG A 99 -10.47 8.59 27.74
N VAL A 100 -9.88 8.01 26.69
CA VAL A 100 -9.67 8.70 25.41
C VAL A 100 -11.00 9.21 24.85
N ASN A 101 -10.96 10.43 24.31
CA ASN A 101 -12.05 10.90 23.48
C ASN A 101 -12.02 10.15 22.14
N VAL A 102 -12.91 9.16 22.00
CA VAL A 102 -13.00 8.29 20.81
C VAL A 102 -13.25 9.11 19.53
N GLY A 103 -14.05 10.17 19.59
CA GLY A 103 -14.27 11.05 18.44
C GLY A 103 -12.98 11.74 17.98
N ARG A 104 -12.18 12.24 18.92
CA ARG A 104 -10.86 12.83 18.63
C ARG A 104 -9.86 11.78 18.15
N LEU A 105 -9.91 10.57 18.70
CA LEU A 105 -9.08 9.44 18.26
C LEU A 105 -9.34 9.10 16.78
N HIS A 106 -10.62 9.01 16.38
CA HIS A 106 -10.97 8.79 14.97
C HIS A 106 -10.59 9.96 14.07
N LEU A 107 -10.83 11.19 14.51
CA LEU A 107 -10.48 12.38 13.73
C LEU A 107 -8.99 12.42 13.39
N GLU A 108 -8.14 12.29 14.42
CA GLU A 108 -6.70 12.32 14.24
C GLU A 108 -6.17 11.04 13.57
N GLY A 109 -6.69 9.87 13.94
CA GLY A 109 -6.29 8.59 13.35
C GLY A 109 -6.56 8.52 11.85
N ARG A 110 -7.74 8.95 11.38
CA ARG A 110 -8.05 9.01 9.95
C ARG A 110 -7.15 9.99 9.21
N ARG A 111 -6.95 11.18 9.77
CA ARG A 111 -6.06 12.21 9.20
C ARG A 111 -4.64 11.68 9.02
N SER A 112 -4.10 11.04 10.05
CA SER A 112 -2.77 10.44 10.00
C SER A 112 -2.69 9.24 9.07
N GLY A 113 -3.72 8.40 9.02
CA GLY A 113 -3.80 7.30 8.05
C GLY A 113 -3.71 7.81 6.61
N THR A 114 -4.46 8.86 6.27
CA THR A 114 -4.34 9.53 4.96
C THR A 114 -2.94 10.08 4.73
N ARG A 115 -2.35 10.76 5.72
CA ARG A 115 -1.00 11.31 5.59
C ARG A 115 0.05 10.22 5.35
N ILE A 116 0.02 9.14 6.12
CA ILE A 116 0.93 7.99 5.95
C ILE A 116 0.77 7.38 4.56
N ALA A 117 -0.46 7.27 4.05
CA ALA A 117 -0.70 6.79 2.68
C ALA A 117 0.01 7.66 1.62
N GLU A 118 -0.03 8.99 1.77
CA GLU A 118 0.66 9.92 0.87
C GLU A 118 2.19 9.74 0.91
N LEU A 119 2.74 9.58 2.11
CA LEU A 119 4.18 9.35 2.30
C LEU A 119 4.61 8.04 1.63
N MET A 120 3.83 6.97 1.81
CA MET A 120 4.08 5.66 1.19
C MET A 120 3.96 5.69 -0.34
N ALA A 121 3.03 6.47 -0.89
CA ALA A 121 2.85 6.59 -2.33
C ALA A 121 4.01 7.34 -3.01
N THR A 122 4.69 8.23 -2.29
CA THR A 122 5.82 9.02 -2.81
C THR A 122 7.10 8.18 -2.93
N ASP A 123 7.28 7.16 -2.07
CA ASP A 123 8.42 6.22 -2.12
C ASP A 123 8.20 5.06 -3.11
N ALA A 124 6.93 4.77 -3.44
CA ALA A 124 6.61 3.78 -4.45
C ALA A 124 7.09 4.28 -5.80
N THR A 125 8.30 3.85 -6.21
CA THR A 125 8.71 3.92 -7.62
C THR A 125 7.56 3.35 -8.43
N PRO A 126 6.95 4.10 -9.37
CA PRO A 126 5.77 3.62 -10.07
C PRO A 126 6.14 2.32 -10.77
N GLU A 127 5.63 1.20 -10.25
CA GLU A 127 5.74 -0.07 -10.91
C GLU A 127 5.04 0.11 -12.26
N ARG A 128 5.83 0.03 -13.35
CA ARG A 128 5.29 0.13 -14.72
C ARG A 128 4.06 -0.77 -14.79
N PRO A 129 2.95 -0.32 -15.38
CA PRO A 129 1.77 -1.15 -15.55
C PRO A 129 2.20 -2.52 -16.09
N ARG A 130 2.07 -3.57 -15.27
CA ARG A 130 2.23 -4.93 -15.77
C ARG A 130 1.12 -5.07 -16.80
N LEU A 131 1.51 -5.18 -18.07
CA LEU A 131 0.58 -5.48 -19.14
C LEU A 131 -0.19 -6.73 -18.67
N PRO A 132 -1.53 -6.76 -18.70
CA PRO A 132 -2.26 -7.98 -18.35
C PRO A 132 -1.63 -9.14 -19.14
N ASP A 133 -1.46 -10.29 -18.48
CA ASP A 133 -1.03 -11.55 -19.13
C ASP A 133 -2.11 -11.97 -20.13
N GLY A 134 -2.14 -11.27 -21.26
CA GLY A 134 -2.93 -11.61 -22.42
C GLY A 134 -2.26 -12.76 -23.14
N PRO A 135 -3.03 -13.53 -23.94
CA PRO A 135 -2.43 -14.54 -24.80
C PRO A 135 -1.33 -13.88 -25.65
N PRO A 136 -0.20 -14.59 -25.89
CA PRO A 136 0.88 -14.05 -26.71
C PRO A 136 0.30 -13.53 -28.02
N PRO A 137 0.78 -12.38 -28.53
CA PRO A 137 0.30 -11.85 -29.80
C PRO A 137 0.40 -12.97 -30.86
N PRO A 138 -0.62 -13.12 -31.72
CA PRO A 138 -0.64 -14.18 -32.71
C PRO A 138 0.65 -14.14 -33.52
N ALA A 139 1.30 -15.30 -33.66
CA ALA A 139 2.50 -15.42 -34.46
C ALA A 139 2.23 -14.83 -35.85
N LEU A 140 2.98 -13.79 -36.21
CA LEU A 140 2.95 -13.24 -37.55
C LEU A 140 3.21 -14.41 -38.52
N PRO A 141 2.37 -14.60 -39.56
CA PRO A 141 2.62 -15.65 -40.53
C PRO A 141 4.04 -15.47 -41.10
N PRO A 142 4.78 -16.57 -41.35
CA PRO A 142 6.10 -16.48 -41.92
C PRO A 142 5.98 -15.66 -43.19
N ARG A 143 6.68 -14.51 -43.23
CA ARG A 143 6.79 -13.73 -44.46
C ARG A 143 7.50 -14.63 -45.46
N THR A 144 6.73 -15.21 -46.38
CA THR A 144 7.28 -15.77 -47.60
C THR A 144 7.98 -14.62 -48.29
N LEU A 145 9.32 -14.62 -48.22
CA LEU A 145 10.15 -13.90 -49.17
C LEU A 145 9.78 -14.47 -50.53
N GLY A 146 8.75 -13.89 -51.15
CA GLY A 146 8.47 -14.08 -52.55
C GLY A 146 9.76 -13.77 -53.27
N SER A 147 10.22 -14.72 -54.08
CA SER A 147 11.36 -14.54 -54.96
C SER A 147 11.14 -13.27 -55.77
N LEU A 148 11.77 -12.17 -55.36
CA LEU A 148 11.84 -10.98 -56.19
C LEU A 148 12.48 -11.44 -57.50
N PRO A 149 11.81 -11.28 -58.65
CA PRO A 149 12.46 -11.58 -59.91
C PRO A 149 13.67 -10.66 -60.02
N LEU A 150 14.87 -11.23 -59.92
CA LEU A 150 16.11 -10.56 -60.24
C LEU A 150 16.01 -10.14 -61.72
N ARG A 151 15.63 -8.88 -61.94
CA ARG A 151 15.64 -8.28 -63.28
C ARG A 151 17.11 -8.02 -63.62
N ILE A 152 17.75 -9.02 -64.23
CA ILE A 152 19.11 -8.89 -64.75
C ILE A 152 19.07 -7.81 -65.84
N PRO A 153 19.81 -6.70 -65.70
CA PRO A 153 19.89 -5.70 -66.76
C PRO A 153 20.60 -6.29 -68.00
N PRO A 154 20.15 -5.99 -69.23
CA PRO A 154 20.79 -6.49 -70.43
C PRO A 154 22.22 -5.96 -70.53
N GLN A 155 23.17 -6.89 -70.74
CA GLN A 155 24.57 -6.58 -70.97
C GLN A 155 24.71 -5.81 -72.29
N SER A 156 25.04 -4.52 -72.19
CA SER A 156 25.45 -3.72 -73.33
C SER A 156 26.79 -4.27 -73.84
N ARG A 157 26.75 -4.85 -75.04
CA ARG A 157 27.95 -5.26 -75.77
C ARG A 157 28.72 -4.02 -76.19
N TYR A 158 29.99 -3.97 -75.81
CA TYR A 158 30.98 -3.08 -76.41
C TYR A 158 31.16 -3.40 -77.91
N GLY A 159 31.28 -2.34 -78.71
CA GLY A 159 31.76 -2.32 -80.10
C GLY A 159 31.63 -0.87 -80.58
N SER A 160 32.71 -0.09 -80.45
CA SER A 160 33.76 0.16 -81.47
C SER A 160 33.31 1.19 -82.50
#